data_AF-A0A1F3AQI9-F1
#
_entry.id   AF-A0A1F3AQI9-F1
#
_cell.length_a   1.000
_cell.length_b   1.000
_cell.length_c   1.000
_cell.angle_alpha   90.00
_cell.angle_beta   90.00
_cell.angle_gamma   90.00
#
_symmetry.space_group_name_H-M   'P 1'
#
loop_
_entity.id
_entity.type
_entity.pdbx_description
1 polymer ?
#
loop_
_entity_poly.entity_id
_entity_poly.type
_entity_poly.pdbx_seq_one_letter_code
_entity_poly.pdbx_strand_id
1 'polypeptide(L)'
;MKSLGDLKAAQAEAAAPAQQKLDAQGRAYATGKRKNAIARVWIKPGTGKVTINDRESTNYFGRPILRMLINQPFLVANRERQFDVVCTATGG
;
A
#
# COMPACT_ATOMS: atom_id res chain seq x y z
N MET A 1 38.39 -22.73 -28.40
CA MET A 1 37.45 -23.00 -27.30
C MET A 1 37.26 -21.70 -26.53
N LYS A 2 36.25 -20.89 -26.90
CA LYS A 2 35.97 -19.61 -26.21
C LYS A 2 35.29 -19.95 -24.88
N SER A 3 35.91 -19.55 -23.79
CA SER A 3 35.47 -19.83 -22.42
C SER A 3 34.09 -19.27 -22.13
N LEU A 4 33.28 -20.00 -21.35
CA LEU A 4 32.00 -19.55 -20.80
C LEU A 4 32.14 -18.37 -19.78
N GLY A 5 33.31 -17.74 -19.69
CA GLY A 5 33.59 -16.64 -18.77
C GLY A 5 33.08 -15.27 -19.23
N ASP A 6 32.70 -15.12 -20.50
CA ASP A 6 32.40 -13.81 -21.10
C ASP A 6 30.92 -13.58 -21.45
N LEU A 7 30.03 -14.48 -21.02
CA LEU A 7 28.59 -14.32 -21.22
C LEU A 7 27.92 -13.80 -19.95
N LYS A 8 27.97 -12.47 -19.83
CA LYS A 8 26.84 -11.67 -19.35
C LYS A 8 26.40 -12.00 -17.92
N ALA A 9 27.23 -11.61 -16.95
CA ALA A 9 26.69 -10.99 -15.76
C ALA A 9 26.03 -9.68 -16.19
N ALA A 10 24.79 -9.77 -16.69
CA ALA A 10 23.90 -8.64 -16.81
C ALA A 10 23.71 -8.11 -15.39
N GLN A 11 24.50 -7.09 -15.06
CA GLN A 11 24.30 -6.26 -13.89
C GLN A 11 22.83 -5.85 -13.91
N ALA A 12 22.04 -6.44 -13.02
CA ALA A 12 20.80 -5.84 -12.62
C ALA A 12 21.22 -4.53 -11.95
N GLU A 13 21.13 -3.43 -12.70
CA GLU A 13 21.15 -2.09 -12.15
C GLU A 13 20.06 -2.05 -11.10
N ALA A 14 20.48 -2.23 -9.85
CA ALA A 14 19.69 -1.97 -8.68
C ALA A 14 19.37 -0.48 -8.73
N ALA A 15 18.21 -0.15 -9.31
CA ALA A 15 17.63 1.17 -9.22
C ALA A 15 17.76 1.62 -7.77
N ALA A 16 18.44 2.76 -7.57
CA ALA A 16 18.68 3.35 -6.25
C ALA A 16 17.39 3.25 -5.40
N PRO A 17 17.48 2.84 -4.11
CA PRO A 17 16.29 2.59 -3.32
C PRO A 17 15.40 3.83 -3.36
N ALA A 18 14.20 3.68 -3.91
CA ALA A 18 13.25 4.78 -4.00
C ALA A 18 13.06 5.35 -2.60
N GLN A 19 13.56 6.57 -2.37
CA GLN A 19 13.46 7.21 -1.07
C GLN A 19 11.98 7.39 -0.73
N GLN A 20 11.59 6.89 0.44
CA GLN A 20 10.22 6.95 0.91
C GLN A 20 9.86 8.42 1.11
N LYS A 21 8.97 8.94 0.25
CA LYS A 21 8.44 10.30 0.39
C LYS A 21 7.41 10.31 1.52
N LEU A 22 7.91 10.51 2.74
CA LEU A 22 7.11 10.64 3.95
C LEU A 22 6.83 12.12 4.24
N ASP A 23 5.68 12.40 4.83
CA ASP A 23 5.39 13.72 5.38
C ASP A 23 6.16 13.97 6.69
N ALA A 24 6.07 15.19 7.24
CA ALA A 24 6.69 15.54 8.51
C ALA A 24 6.17 14.70 9.70
N GLN A 25 5.06 13.99 9.53
CA GLN A 25 4.44 13.11 10.53
C GLN A 25 4.77 11.62 10.29
N GLY A 26 5.69 11.32 9.36
CA GLY A 26 6.11 9.95 9.04
C GLY A 26 5.08 9.13 8.28
N ARG A 27 4.11 9.77 7.62
CA ARG A 27 3.04 9.12 6.87
C ARG A 27 3.31 9.16 5.38
N ALA A 28 2.99 8.07 4.70
CA ALA A 28 3.00 7.99 3.25
C ALA A 28 1.62 8.38 2.70
N TYR A 29 1.63 9.19 1.64
CA TYR A 29 0.42 9.58 0.92
C TYR A 29 0.26 8.75 -0.36
N ALA A 30 -0.95 8.24 -0.60
CA ALA A 30 -1.31 7.55 -1.83
C ALA A 30 -2.74 7.91 -2.24
N THR A 31 -3.04 7.75 -3.53
CA THR A 31 -4.41 7.89 -4.06
C THR A 31 -4.78 6.67 -4.87
N GLY A 32 -6.02 6.19 -4.69
CA GLY A 32 -6.62 5.12 -5.47
C GLY A 32 -7.86 5.62 -6.19
N LYS A 33 -8.10 5.15 -7.41
CA LYS A 33 -9.29 5.48 -8.20
C LYS A 33 -9.90 4.20 -8.78
N ARG A 34 -11.22 4.06 -8.70
CA ARG A 34 -11.96 2.98 -9.37
C ARG A 34 -13.32 3.49 -9.79
N LYS A 35 -13.65 3.37 -11.09
CA LYS A 35 -14.87 3.99 -11.66
C LYS A 35 -14.90 5.49 -11.30
N ASN A 36 -15.98 5.95 -10.67
CA ASN A 36 -16.13 7.33 -10.20
C ASN A 36 -15.65 7.56 -8.76
N ALA A 37 -15.18 6.51 -8.08
CA ALA A 37 -14.72 6.60 -6.69
C ALA A 37 -13.24 6.97 -6.62
N ILE A 38 -12.92 7.91 -5.73
CA ILE A 38 -11.57 8.39 -5.43
C ILE A 38 -11.30 8.19 -3.93
N ALA A 39 -10.21 7.52 -3.61
CA ALA A 39 -9.74 7.29 -2.25
C ALA A 39 -8.39 7.98 -2.05
N ARG A 40 -8.31 8.91 -1.08
CA ARG A 40 -7.07 9.51 -0.61
C ARG A 40 -6.64 8.79 0.66
N VAL A 41 -5.45 8.24 0.68
CA VAL A 41 -5.00 7.33 1.73
C VAL A 41 -3.70 7.83 2.35
N TRP A 42 -3.68 7.86 3.67
CA TRP A 42 -2.50 8.11 4.49
C TRP A 42 -2.16 6.84 5.25
N ILE A 43 -0.92 6.38 5.12
CA ILE A 43 -0.44 5.15 5.76
C ILE A 43 0.68 5.53 6.71
N LYS A 44 0.62 5.01 7.94
CA LYS A 44 1.69 5.18 8.93
C LYS A 44 2.00 3.83 9.60
N PRO A 45 3.24 3.56 10.03
CA PRO A 45 3.51 2.42 10.90
C PRO A 45 2.65 2.51 12.18
N GLY A 46 2.04 1.40 12.59
CA GLY A 46 1.07 1.41 13.68
C GLY A 46 0.48 0.04 14.00
N THR A 47 -0.75 0.06 14.52
CA THR A 47 -1.45 -1.11 15.10
C THR A 47 -2.29 -1.93 14.12
N GLY A 48 -2.43 -1.49 12.86
CA GLY A 48 -3.31 -2.14 11.88
C GLY A 48 -4.71 -1.54 11.79
N LYS A 49 -4.96 -0.37 12.39
CA LYS A 49 -6.29 0.24 12.38
C LYS A 49 -6.57 0.90 11.04
N VAL A 50 -7.74 0.61 10.48
CA VAL A 50 -8.22 1.19 9.21
C VAL A 50 -9.46 2.03 9.45
N THR A 51 -9.33 3.35 9.20
CA THR A 51 -10.40 4.33 9.34
C THR A 51 -10.73 4.96 7.99
N ILE A 52 -12.01 5.08 7.66
CA ILE A 52 -12.52 5.58 6.39
C ILE A 52 -13.58 6.63 6.68
N ASN A 53 -13.37 7.88 6.22
CA ASN A 53 -14.27 9.01 6.48
C ASN A 53 -14.67 9.10 7.97
N ASP A 54 -13.67 9.02 8.85
CA ASP A 54 -13.81 9.07 10.32
C ASP A 54 -14.64 7.93 10.95
N ARG A 55 -14.89 6.85 10.19
CA ARG A 55 -15.56 5.64 10.67
C ARG A 55 -14.63 4.44 10.56
N GLU A 56 -14.80 3.46 11.45
CA GLU A 56 -14.05 2.21 11.35
C GLU A 56 -14.42 1.46 10.05
N SER A 57 -13.44 0.82 9.41
CA SER A 57 -13.67 0.02 8.18
C SER A 57 -14.80 -1.01 8.31
N THR A 58 -14.97 -1.59 9.51
CA THR A 58 -16.05 -2.53 9.84
C THR A 58 -17.44 -1.90 9.74
N ASN A 59 -17.57 -0.65 10.17
CA ASN A 59 -18.83 0.10 10.15
C ASN A 59 -19.09 0.71 8.76
N TYR A 60 -18.04 1.20 8.10
CA TYR A 60 -18.15 1.77 6.76
C TYR A 60 -18.53 0.72 5.71
N PHE A 61 -17.93 -0.47 5.76
CA PHE A 61 -18.25 -1.57 4.86
C PHE A 61 -19.08 -2.65 5.57
N GLY A 62 -20.39 -2.56 5.42
CA GLY A 62 -21.33 -3.54 5.99
C GLY A 62 -21.06 -4.98 5.53
N ARG A 63 -20.52 -5.20 4.32
CA ARG A 63 -20.22 -6.54 3.79
C ARG A 63 -18.81 -7.00 4.16
N PRO A 64 -18.63 -8.20 4.73
CA PRO A 64 -17.31 -8.70 5.17
C PRO A 64 -16.32 -8.89 4.01
N ILE A 65 -16.81 -9.26 2.82
CA ILE A 65 -15.98 -9.46 1.62
C ILE A 65 -15.20 -8.20 1.25
N LEU A 66 -15.79 -7.02 1.41
CA LEU A 66 -15.12 -5.75 1.09
C LEU A 66 -13.97 -5.47 2.07
N ARG A 67 -14.11 -5.88 3.33
CA ARG A 67 -13.07 -5.76 4.36
C ARG A 67 -11.90 -6.69 4.04
N MET A 68 -12.20 -7.92 3.58
CA MET A 68 -11.17 -8.86 3.13
C MET A 68 -10.36 -8.30 1.95
N LEU A 69 -11.03 -7.64 1.01
CA LEU A 69 -10.38 -7.05 -0.17
C LEU A 69 -9.38 -5.95 0.19
N ILE A 70 -9.67 -5.16 1.22
CA ILE A 70 -8.78 -4.10 1.73
C ILE A 70 -7.53 -4.70 2.40
N ASN A 71 -7.68 -5.88 3.03
CA ASN A 71 -6.59 -6.55 3.73
C ASN A 71 -5.68 -7.37 2.80
N GLN A 72 -6.17 -7.82 1.64
CA GLN A 72 -5.37 -8.58 0.67
C GLN A 72 -3.98 -7.98 0.34
N PRO A 73 -3.83 -6.68 0.04
CA PRO A 73 -2.50 -6.12 -0.25
C PRO A 73 -1.53 -6.24 0.92
N PHE A 74 -2.01 -6.15 2.17
CA PHE A 74 -1.18 -6.33 3.36
C PHE A 74 -0.77 -7.78 3.58
N LEU A 75 -1.67 -8.71 3.24
CA LEU A 75 -1.42 -10.16 3.29
C LEU A 75 -0.32 -10.55 2.29
N VAL A 76 -0.45 -10.13 1.02
CA VAL A 76 0.56 -10.43 -0.01
C VAL A 76 1.91 -9.81 0.32
N ALA A 77 1.91 -8.63 0.95
CA ALA A 77 3.13 -7.96 1.38
C ALA A 77 3.73 -8.52 2.69
N ASN A 78 3.11 -9.53 3.33
CA ASN A 78 3.48 -10.04 4.66
C ASN A 78 3.62 -8.91 5.71
N ARG A 79 2.74 -7.91 5.63
CA ARG A 79 2.77 -6.69 6.46
C ARG A 79 1.46 -6.44 7.19
N GLU A 80 0.75 -7.52 7.49
CA GLU A 80 -0.49 -7.46 8.25
C GLU A 80 -0.27 -6.81 9.62
N ARG A 81 -1.21 -5.95 10.03
CA ARG A 81 -1.23 -5.28 11.34
C ARG A 81 -0.02 -4.38 11.66
N GLN A 82 0.83 -4.07 10.67
CA GLN A 82 2.00 -3.21 10.86
C GLN A 82 1.72 -1.73 10.56
N PHE A 83 0.60 -1.42 9.91
CA PHE A 83 0.30 -0.08 9.42
C PHE A 83 -1.12 0.35 9.80
N ASP A 84 -1.23 1.56 10.33
CA ASP A 84 -2.51 2.25 10.43
C ASP A 84 -2.80 3.00 9.13
N VAL A 85 -4.06 2.96 8.72
CA VAL A 85 -4.54 3.53 7.46
C VAL A 85 -5.66 4.52 7.76
N VAL A 86 -5.49 5.75 7.29
CA VAL A 86 -6.53 6.78 7.32
C VAL A 86 -6.90 7.12 5.89
N CYS A 87 -8.15 6.86 5.53
CA CYS A 87 -8.66 7.05 4.18
C CYS A 87 -9.80 8.06 4.16
N THR A 88 -9.77 8.94 3.17
CA THR A 88 -10.92 9.77 2.78
C THR A 88 -11.39 9.31 1.40
N ALA A 89 -12.59 8.75 1.34
CA ALA A 89 -13.20 8.25 0.11
C ALA A 89 -14.38 9.12 -0.32
N THR A 90 -14.41 9.48 -1.59
CA THR A 90 -15.45 10.32 -2.21
C THR A 90 -15.82 9.77 -3.58
N GLY A 91 -17.10 9.87 -3.96
CA GLY A 91 -17.64 9.32 -5.21
C GLY A 91 -18.14 7.87 -5.07
N GLY A 92 -18.81 7.36 -6.11
CA GLY A 92 -19.46 6.04 -6.16
C GLY A 92 -19.89 5.67 -7.57
#